data_AF-T1AFM8-F1
#
_entry.id   AF-T1AFM8-F1
#
_cell.length_a   1.000
_cell.length_b   1.000
_cell.length_c   1.000
_cell.angle_alpha   90.00
_cell.angle_beta   90.00
_cell.angle_gamma   90.00
#
_symmetry.space_group_name_H-M   'P 1'
#
loop_
_entity.id
_entity.type
_entity.pdbx_description
1 polymer ?
#
loop_
_entity_poly.entity_id
_entity_poly.type
_entity_poly.pdbx_seq_one_letter_code
_entity_poly.pdbx_strand_id
1 'polypeptide(L)'
;MLDCEPPVDLGAQFERVRDVTERLCAPLAPEDTVVQSMPDASPIKWHLAHTTWFFERFVLGRGGEGGPPLHPQWHFLFNSYYQSAGSMHARDERGLITRPTLAQIRDYRRRIDEAVLERLRSGVDA
;
A
#
# COMPACT_ATOMS: atom_id res chain seq x y z
N MET A 1 -21.31 16.64 -31.83
CA MET A 1 -20.53 16.98 -30.63
C MET A 1 -20.52 15.74 -29.78
N LEU A 2 -19.37 15.07 -29.68
CA LEU A 2 -19.17 14.04 -28.66
C LEU A 2 -18.85 14.83 -27.39
N ASP A 3 -19.74 14.76 -26.40
CA ASP A 3 -19.46 15.26 -25.06
C ASP A 3 -18.26 14.46 -24.52
N CYS A 4 -17.09 15.08 -24.52
CA CYS A 4 -15.91 14.53 -23.87
C CYS A 4 -16.22 14.59 -22.37
N GLU A 5 -16.39 13.44 -21.71
CA GLU A 5 -16.53 13.43 -20.25
C GLU A 5 -15.36 14.22 -19.63
N PRO A 6 -15.63 15.02 -18.58
CA PRO A 6 -14.57 15.74 -17.92
C PRO A 6 -13.48 14.75 -17.46
N PRO A 7 -12.20 15.10 -17.60
CA PRO A 7 -11.11 14.21 -17.21
C PRO A 7 -11.29 13.79 -15.76
N VAL A 8 -11.16 12.48 -15.51
CA VAL A 8 -11.29 11.92 -14.17
C VAL A 8 -10.20 12.51 -13.27
N ASP A 9 -10.61 13.13 -12.16
CA ASP A 9 -9.68 13.54 -11.11
C ASP A 9 -9.13 12.30 -10.39
N LEU A 10 -7.94 11.86 -10.85
CA LEU A 10 -7.24 10.70 -10.32
C LEU A 10 -6.84 10.88 -8.84
N GLY A 11 -6.55 12.12 -8.41
CA GLY A 11 -6.22 12.42 -7.02
C GLY A 11 -7.43 12.18 -6.12
N ALA A 12 -8.57 12.76 -6.46
CA ALA A 12 -9.82 12.56 -5.72
C ALA A 12 -10.30 11.09 -5.77
N GLN A 13 -10.06 10.37 -6.85
CA GLN A 13 -10.36 8.94 -6.93
C GLN A 13 -9.43 8.10 -6.04
N PHE A 14 -8.13 8.40 -6.04
CA PHE A 14 -7.16 7.75 -5.18
C PHE A 14 -7.54 7.91 -3.71
N GLU A 15 -7.74 9.15 -3.24
CA GLU A 15 -8.15 9.44 -1.85
C GLU A 15 -9.40 8.66 -1.47
N ARG A 16 -10.45 8.69 -2.30
CA ARG A 16 -11.70 7.97 -2.04
C ARG A 16 -11.49 6.47 -1.86
N VAL A 17 -10.64 5.84 -2.68
CA VAL A 17 -10.34 4.40 -2.60
C VAL A 17 -9.51 4.08 -1.35
N ARG A 18 -8.54 4.93 -1.00
CA ARG A 18 -7.74 4.76 0.23
C ARG A 18 -8.63 4.87 1.48
N ASP A 19 -9.54 5.83 1.50
CA ASP A 19 -10.51 6.07 2.56
C ASP A 19 -11.47 4.90 2.79
N VAL A 20 -11.90 4.21 1.73
CA VAL A 20 -12.73 2.99 1.87
C VAL A 20 -12.00 1.95 2.72
N THR A 21 -10.71 1.72 2.45
CA THR A 21 -9.91 0.76 3.21
C THR A 21 -9.78 1.18 4.68
N GLU A 22 -9.53 2.46 4.97
CA GLU A 22 -9.41 2.96 6.35
C GLU A 22 -10.73 2.82 7.12
N ARG A 23 -11.87 3.13 6.50
CA ARG A 23 -13.19 2.95 7.14
C ARG A 23 -13.50 1.50 7.46
N LEU A 24 -13.13 0.56 6.57
CA LEU A 24 -13.29 -0.87 6.83
C LEU A 24 -12.44 -1.34 8.02
N CYS A 25 -11.28 -0.72 8.24
CA CYS A 25 -10.35 -1.08 9.32
C CYS A 25 -10.57 -0.26 10.61
N ALA A 26 -11.38 0.79 10.58
CA ALA A 26 -11.62 1.69 11.72
C ALA A 26 -12.09 1.00 13.01
N PRO A 27 -12.97 -0.03 13.00
CA PRO A 27 -13.43 -0.65 14.24
C PRO A 27 -12.44 -1.66 14.85
N LEU A 28 -11.35 -1.99 14.15
CA LEU A 28 -10.43 -3.06 14.55
C LEU A 28 -9.39 -2.58 15.57
N ALA A 29 -9.19 -3.37 16.63
CA ALA A 29 -8.07 -3.21 17.54
C ALA A 29 -6.76 -3.72 16.88
N PRO A 30 -5.58 -3.29 17.35
CA PRO A 30 -4.30 -3.78 16.83
C PRO A 30 -4.20 -5.30 16.77
N GLU A 31 -4.71 -5.99 17.79
CA GLU A 31 -4.71 -7.45 17.94
C GLU A 31 -5.53 -8.15 16.85
N ASP A 32 -6.64 -7.56 16.42
CA ASP A 32 -7.48 -8.11 15.35
C ASP A 32 -6.75 -8.12 14.00
N THR A 33 -5.72 -7.27 13.85
CA THR A 33 -5.04 -7.07 12.57
C THR A 33 -3.82 -7.95 12.34
N VAL A 34 -3.41 -8.75 13.34
CA VAL A 34 -2.20 -9.60 13.27
C VAL A 34 -2.47 -11.05 12.89
N VAL A 35 -3.69 -11.55 13.09
CA VAL A 35 -3.98 -12.99 13.02
C VAL A 35 -4.19 -13.45 11.57
N GLN A 36 -3.74 -14.68 11.28
CA GLN A 36 -4.03 -15.40 10.04
C GLN A 36 -4.84 -16.66 10.37
N SER A 37 -6.14 -16.63 10.09
CA SER A 37 -7.08 -17.71 10.47
C SER A 37 -6.94 -18.99 9.65
N MET A 38 -6.47 -18.87 8.40
CA MET A 38 -6.19 -19.97 7.48
C MET A 38 -5.11 -19.53 6.47
N PRO A 39 -4.38 -20.47 5.82
CA PRO A 39 -3.30 -20.14 4.89
C PRO A 39 -3.73 -19.20 3.75
N ASP A 40 -5.01 -19.25 3.36
CA ASP A 40 -5.52 -18.38 2.29
C ASP A 40 -5.83 -16.94 2.74
N ALA A 41 -6.10 -16.74 4.03
CA ALA A 41 -6.30 -15.43 4.61
C ALA A 41 -4.95 -14.73 4.81
N SER A 42 -4.96 -13.40 4.88
CA SER A 42 -3.81 -12.62 5.32
C SER A 42 -4.22 -11.66 6.43
N PRO A 43 -3.34 -11.35 7.39
CA PRO A 43 -3.65 -10.39 8.45
C PRO A 43 -4.06 -9.04 7.87
N ILE A 44 -5.01 -8.35 8.50
CA ILE A 44 -5.50 -7.05 8.01
C ILE A 44 -4.36 -6.04 7.90
N LYS A 45 -3.41 -6.02 8.86
CA LYS A 45 -2.26 -5.12 8.77
C LYS A 45 -1.35 -5.46 7.58
N TRP A 46 -1.29 -6.74 7.18
CA TRP A 46 -0.56 -7.13 5.98
C TRP A 46 -1.25 -6.56 4.73
N HIS A 47 -2.59 -6.59 4.63
CA HIS A 47 -3.32 -5.96 3.53
C HIS A 47 -3.11 -4.44 3.46
N LEU A 48 -3.16 -3.77 4.61
CA LEU A 48 -2.86 -2.34 4.75
C LEU A 48 -1.45 -2.01 4.25
N ALA A 49 -0.45 -2.81 4.62
CA ALA A 49 0.93 -2.58 4.18
C ALA A 49 1.13 -2.96 2.71
N HIS A 50 0.61 -4.10 2.26
CA HIS A 50 0.77 -4.61 0.89
C HIS A 50 0.24 -3.66 -0.17
N THR A 51 -0.97 -3.13 0.01
CA THR A 51 -1.54 -2.16 -0.94
C THR A 51 -0.74 -0.86 -0.98
N THR A 52 -0.01 -0.52 0.07
CA THR A 52 0.84 0.69 0.15
C THR A 52 2.20 0.44 -0.49
N TRP A 53 2.79 -0.73 -0.21
CA TRP A 53 3.98 -1.23 -0.87
C TRP A 53 3.83 -1.25 -2.39
N PHE A 54 2.64 -1.57 -2.91
CA PHE A 54 2.39 -1.52 -4.35
C PHE A 54 2.64 -0.11 -4.93
N PHE A 55 2.09 0.93 -4.30
CA PHE A 55 2.29 2.32 -4.74
C PHE A 55 3.74 2.78 -4.55
N GLU A 56 4.36 2.47 -3.40
CA GLU A 56 5.78 2.80 -3.19
C GLU A 56 6.66 2.14 -4.26
N ARG A 57 6.48 0.84 -4.52
CA ARG A 57 7.35 0.06 -5.40
C ARG A 57 7.13 0.38 -6.87
N PHE A 58 5.88 0.44 -7.31
CA PHE A 58 5.53 0.47 -8.74
C PHE A 58 5.05 1.82 -9.24
N VAL A 59 4.67 2.74 -8.37
CA VAL A 59 4.29 4.10 -8.79
C VAL A 59 5.40 5.08 -8.45
N LEU A 60 5.78 5.16 -7.17
CA LEU A 60 6.80 6.10 -6.72
C LEU A 60 8.22 5.65 -7.09
N GLY A 61 8.51 4.35 -7.02
CA GLY A 61 9.81 3.78 -7.36
C GLY A 61 10.11 3.70 -8.87
N ARG A 62 9.16 4.01 -9.76
CA ARG A 62 9.40 4.05 -11.20
C ARG A 62 9.92 5.43 -11.62
N GLY A 63 10.93 5.43 -12.49
CA GLY A 63 11.50 6.64 -13.11
C GLY A 63 12.78 7.17 -12.46
N GLY A 64 13.32 6.52 -11.42
CA GLY A 64 14.58 6.96 -10.78
C GLY A 64 14.46 8.24 -9.94
N GLU A 65 13.34 8.96 -10.05
CA GLU A 65 13.01 10.14 -9.23
C GLU A 65 12.44 9.78 -7.86
N GLY A 66 12.03 8.52 -7.67
CA GLY A 66 11.65 7.99 -6.37
C GLY A 66 12.88 7.94 -5.45
N GLY A 67 12.79 8.61 -4.29
CA GLY A 67 13.77 8.47 -3.22
C GLY A 67 13.91 7.01 -2.74
N PRO A 68 14.92 6.69 -1.92
CA PRO A 68 15.08 5.35 -1.37
C PRO A 68 13.80 4.93 -0.63
N PRO A 69 13.42 3.63 -0.69
CA PRO A 69 12.22 3.15 -0.02
C PRO A 69 12.31 3.44 1.48
N LEU A 70 11.16 3.77 2.08
CA LEU A 70 11.11 4.22 3.48
C LEU A 70 11.66 3.15 4.43
N HIS A 71 11.36 1.88 4.12
CA HIS A 71 11.83 0.72 4.86
C HIS A 71 12.21 -0.40 3.90
N PRO A 72 13.49 -0.49 3.47
CA PRO A 72 13.91 -1.47 2.47
C PRO A 72 13.54 -2.92 2.80
N GLN A 73 13.63 -3.33 4.08
CA GLN A 73 13.25 -4.67 4.50
C GLN A 73 11.76 -5.00 4.33
N TRP A 74 10.89 -3.99 4.26
CA TRP A 74 9.45 -4.20 4.11
C TRP A 74 9.06 -4.65 2.71
N HIS A 75 9.93 -4.46 1.70
CA HIS A 75 9.71 -5.05 0.39
C HIS A 75 9.64 -6.58 0.44
N PHE A 76 10.46 -7.22 1.27
CA PHE A 76 10.39 -8.67 1.48
C PHE A 76 9.07 -9.08 2.17
N LEU A 77 8.65 -8.32 3.18
CA LEU A 77 7.45 -8.64 3.98
C LEU A 77 6.15 -8.49 3.20
N PHE A 78 6.08 -7.49 2.31
CA PHE A 78 4.82 -7.07 1.68
C PHE A 78 4.75 -7.34 0.17
N ASN A 79 5.79 -7.94 -0.43
CA ASN A 79 5.67 -8.55 -1.75
C ASN A 79 4.71 -9.75 -1.68
N SER A 80 3.68 -9.75 -2.52
CA SER A 80 2.67 -10.81 -2.54
C SER A 80 3.13 -12.06 -3.29
N TYR A 81 3.68 -11.86 -4.49
CA TYR A 81 4.03 -12.92 -5.45
C TYR A 81 4.88 -12.41 -6.65
N TYR A 82 5.35 -11.15 -6.62
CA TYR A 82 6.12 -10.58 -7.73
C TYR A 82 7.56 -11.07 -7.67
N GLN A 83 7.84 -12.22 -8.31
CA GLN A 83 9.17 -12.82 -8.35
C GLN A 83 10.22 -11.88 -8.96
N SER A 84 9.85 -11.09 -9.97
CA SER A 84 10.72 -10.08 -10.58
C SER A 84 11.02 -8.89 -9.66
N ALA A 85 10.22 -8.67 -8.61
CA ALA A 85 10.44 -7.60 -7.65
C ALA A 85 11.39 -8.01 -6.50
N GLY A 86 11.65 -9.31 -6.31
CA GLY A 86 12.53 -9.88 -5.28
C GLY A 86 11.90 -11.05 -4.54
N SER A 87 12.62 -11.59 -3.55
CA SER A 87 12.10 -12.61 -2.63
C SER A 87 10.96 -12.09 -1.77
N MET A 88 10.20 -13.00 -1.16
CA MET A 88 9.03 -12.66 -0.34
C MET A 88 8.91 -13.54 0.90
N HIS A 89 8.30 -12.99 1.95
CA HIS A 89 7.90 -13.76 3.13
C HIS A 89 6.84 -14.81 2.77
N ALA A 90 6.91 -15.98 3.40
CA ALA A 90 5.99 -17.09 3.13
C ALA A 90 4.53 -16.67 3.41
N ARG A 91 3.63 -16.99 2.47
CA ARG A 91 2.22 -16.53 2.51
C ARG A 91 1.47 -17.07 3.73
N ASP A 92 1.67 -18.34 4.03
CA ASP A 92 1.09 -19.09 5.15
C ASP A 92 1.68 -18.70 6.51
N GLU A 93 2.76 -17.92 6.53
CA GLU A 93 3.41 -17.43 7.75
C GLU A 93 3.23 -15.92 7.97
N ARG A 94 2.35 -15.25 7.23
CA ARG A 94 2.12 -13.79 7.39
C ARG A 94 1.59 -13.44 8.78
N GLY A 95 0.85 -14.34 9.43
CA GLY A 95 0.38 -14.21 10.81
C GLY A 95 1.51 -14.16 11.85
N LEU A 96 2.73 -14.57 11.51
CA LEU A 96 3.90 -14.52 12.41
C LEU A 96 4.60 -13.15 12.41
N ILE A 97 4.22 -12.26 11.51
CA ILE A 97 4.81 -10.92 11.38
C ILE A 97 4.26 -10.01 12.48
N THR A 98 4.89 -9.98 13.65
CA THR A 98 4.48 -9.08 14.75
C THR A 98 4.93 -7.63 14.54
N ARG A 99 5.99 -7.40 13.76
CA ARG A 99 6.49 -6.10 13.34
C ARG A 99 6.55 -5.98 11.81
N PRO A 100 6.22 -4.83 11.22
CA PRO A 100 5.84 -3.56 11.86
C PRO A 100 4.46 -3.59 12.55
N THR A 101 4.29 -2.68 13.50
CA THR A 101 3.01 -2.50 14.24
C THR A 101 1.94 -1.87 13.34
N LEU A 102 0.66 -1.98 13.72
CA LEU A 102 -0.43 -1.32 13.00
C LEU A 102 -0.21 0.20 12.88
N ALA A 103 0.30 0.85 13.94
CA ALA A 103 0.60 2.28 13.93
C ALA A 103 1.71 2.63 12.91
N GLN A 104 2.77 1.82 12.83
CA GLN A 104 3.84 2.00 11.84
C GLN A 104 3.33 1.80 10.41
N ILE A 105 2.41 0.85 10.21
CA ILE A 105 1.78 0.60 8.90
C ILE A 105 0.85 1.76 8.50
N ARG A 106 0.09 2.33 9.45
CA ARG A 106 -0.73 3.53 9.21
C ARG A 106 0.11 4.76 8.90
N ASP A 107 1.24 4.93 9.58
CA ASP A 107 2.20 6.00 9.27
C ASP A 107 2.76 5.86 7.86
N TYR A 108 3.20 4.66 7.50
CA TYR A 108 3.66 4.34 6.16
C TYR A 108 2.60 4.59 5.08
N ARG A 109 1.35 4.18 5.34
CA ARG A 109 0.20 4.48 4.47
C ARG A 109 0.07 5.97 4.21
N ARG A 110 0.02 6.78 5.28
CA ARG A 110 -0.12 8.23 5.17
C ARG A 110 0.99 8.85 4.32
N ARG A 111 2.25 8.49 4.58
CA ARG A 111 3.41 9.04 3.87
C ARG A 111 3.43 8.69 2.38
N ILE A 112 3.07 7.45 2.04
CA ILE A 112 2.99 7.03 0.63
C ILE A 112 1.78 7.66 -0.06
N ASP A 113 0.66 7.80 0.62
CA ASP A 113 -0.53 8.46 0.07
C ASP A 113 -0.25 9.94 -0.23
N GLU A 114 0.42 10.66 0.69
CA GLU A 114 0.91 12.04 0.48
C GLU A 114 1.81 12.14 -0.76
N ALA A 115 2.79 11.24 -0.89
CA ALA A 115 3.72 11.24 -2.03
C ALA A 115 3.05 10.89 -3.37
N VAL A 116 2.08 9.97 -3.38
CA VAL A 116 1.29 9.66 -4.59
C VAL A 116 0.43 10.84 -4.99
N LEU A 117 -0.23 11.49 -4.03
CA LEU A 117 -1.07 12.67 -4.30
C LEU A 117 -0.24 13.83 -4.83
N GLU A 118 0.95 14.06 -4.28
CA GLU A 118 1.87 15.07 -4.81
C GLU A 118 2.25 14.77 -6.25
N ARG A 119 2.63 13.52 -6.56
CA ARG A 119 2.95 13.11 -7.93
C ARG A 119 1.77 13.26 -8.90
N LEU A 120 0.54 12.99 -8.45
CA LEU A 120 -0.65 13.18 -9.27
C LEU A 120 -0.95 14.66 -9.53
N ARG A 121 -0.64 15.55 -8.57
CA ARG A 121 -0.81 17.01 -8.70
C ARG A 121 0.27 17.64 -9.59
N SER A 122 1.51 17.18 -9.50
CA SER A 122 2.62 17.69 -10.31
C SER A 122 2.52 17.31 -11.80
N GLY A 123 1.63 16.37 -12.15
CA GLY A 123 1.56 15.78 -13.48
C GLY A 123 2.61 14.69 -13.69
N VAL A 124 2.37 13.83 -14.67
CA VAL A 124 3.34 12.83 -15.11
C VAL A 124 4.12 13.46 -16.26
N ASP A 125 5.28 14.05 -15.96
CA ASP A 125 6.28 14.26 -17.01
C ASP A 125 6.74 12.87 -17.45
N ALA A 126 6.49 12.56 -18.73
CA ALA A 126 6.66 11.24 -19.35
C ALA A 126 8.10 11.00 -19.82
#